data_AF-A0A2Z4Y1V6-F1
#
_entry.id   AF-A0A2Z4Y1V6-F1
#
_cell.length_a   1.000
_cell.length_b   1.000
_cell.length_c   1.000
_cell.angle_alpha   90.00
_cell.angle_beta   90.00
_cell.angle_gamma   90.00
#
_symmetry.space_group_name_H-M   'P 1'
#
loop_
_entity.id
_entity.type
_entity.pdbx_description
1 polymer ?
#
loop_
_entity_poly.entity_id
_entity_poly.type
_entity_poly.pdbx_seq_one_letter_code
_entity_poly.pdbx_strand_id
1 'polypeptide(L)'
;MPKQEKPKPPTPAEQSLSDAQALLQIWLRIKVYFMKATTEDQLSPEDEKAFLDLKSETQRLLRLLKAKLIPGLELDDGKVQALLKQSISIRHLRELPRMDRQLLINSWHQAFIQIAALVGALQFVVEGYRPPVVAKAGAGANIADLKGGASGSGAKKKQKKDMGQVFKIIFIVGLLGAAIFILGKRLQWF
;
A
#
# COMPACT_ATOMS: atom_id res chain seq x y z
N MET A 1 -10.03 -55.38 0.47
CA MET A 1 -9.54 -54.16 1.15
C MET A 1 -9.86 -52.97 0.26
N PRO A 2 -10.68 -51.99 0.68
CA PRO A 2 -10.92 -50.79 -0.11
C PRO A 2 -9.59 -50.02 -0.23
N LYS A 3 -9.22 -49.66 -1.46
CA LYS A 3 -8.07 -48.76 -1.72
C LYS A 3 -8.33 -47.46 -0.97
N GLN A 4 -7.53 -47.19 0.05
CA GLN A 4 -7.51 -45.87 0.68
C GLN A 4 -7.05 -44.88 -0.38
N GLU A 5 -8.00 -44.08 -0.87
CA GLU A 5 -7.75 -42.98 -1.79
C GLU A 5 -6.89 -41.96 -1.05
N LYS A 6 -5.61 -41.82 -1.44
CA LYS A 6 -4.73 -40.82 -0.84
C LYS A 6 -5.31 -39.43 -1.12
N PRO A 7 -5.40 -38.54 -0.11
CA PRO A 7 -5.98 -37.22 -0.31
C PRO A 7 -5.19 -36.47 -1.38
N LYS A 8 -5.91 -35.89 -2.35
CA LYS A 8 -5.32 -35.07 -3.42
C LYS A 8 -4.58 -33.89 -2.77
N PRO A 9 -3.33 -33.59 -3.17
CA PRO A 9 -2.62 -32.44 -2.63
C PRO A 9 -3.40 -31.15 -2.93
N PRO A 10 -3.44 -30.20 -1.98
CA PRO A 10 -4.19 -28.96 -2.17
C PRO A 10 -3.61 -28.17 -3.33
N THR A 11 -4.48 -27.65 -4.18
CA THR A 11 -4.14 -26.78 -5.30
C THR A 11 -3.50 -25.47 -4.79
N PRO A 12 -2.71 -24.77 -5.62
CA PRO A 12 -2.14 -23.48 -5.23
C PRO A 12 -3.19 -22.45 -4.78
N ALA A 13 -4.39 -22.49 -5.35
CA ALA A 13 -5.50 -21.62 -4.96
C ALA A 13 -6.05 -21.97 -3.56
N GLU A 14 -6.22 -23.25 -3.25
CA GLU A 14 -6.64 -23.71 -1.91
C GLU A 14 -5.59 -23.38 -0.85
N GLN A 15 -4.31 -23.53 -1.16
CA GLN A 15 -3.22 -23.12 -0.27
C GLN A 15 -3.22 -21.61 -0.03
N SER A 16 -3.38 -20.80 -1.08
CA SER A 16 -3.46 -19.34 -0.97
C SER A 16 -4.69 -18.91 -0.16
N LEU A 17 -5.82 -19.57 -0.35
CA LEU A 17 -7.03 -19.33 0.45
C LEU A 17 -6.79 -19.65 1.92
N SER A 18 -6.19 -20.79 2.22
CA SER A 18 -5.87 -21.18 3.59
C SER A 18 -4.92 -20.18 4.26
N ASP A 19 -3.85 -19.78 3.57
CA ASP A 19 -2.90 -18.77 4.05
C ASP A 19 -3.59 -17.41 4.28
N ALA A 20 -4.53 -17.01 3.40
CA ALA A 20 -5.27 -15.75 3.50
C ALA A 20 -6.28 -15.76 4.65
N GLN A 21 -6.95 -16.88 4.88
CA GLN A 21 -7.83 -17.08 6.03
C GLN A 21 -7.04 -17.04 7.34
N ALA A 22 -5.87 -17.68 7.38
CA ALA A 22 -4.97 -17.62 8.54
C ALA A 22 -4.55 -16.17 8.82
N LEU A 23 -4.14 -15.42 7.79
CA LEU A 23 -3.80 -14.00 7.91
C LEU A 23 -4.99 -13.19 8.47
N LEU A 24 -6.21 -13.41 7.95
CA LEU A 24 -7.40 -12.72 8.42
C LEU A 24 -7.67 -12.99 9.92
N GLN A 25 -7.53 -14.24 10.35
CA GLN A 25 -7.73 -14.61 11.76
C GLN A 25 -6.68 -13.97 12.67
N ILE A 26 -5.42 -13.94 12.26
CA ILE A 26 -4.36 -13.25 12.99
C ILE A 26 -4.66 -11.75 13.05
N TRP A 27 -5.10 -11.15 11.94
CA TRP A 27 -5.44 -9.73 11.89
C TRP A 27 -6.58 -9.35 12.84
N LEU A 28 -7.59 -10.22 12.96
CA LEU A 28 -8.67 -10.07 13.94
C LEU A 28 -8.15 -10.16 15.38
N ARG A 29 -7.22 -11.08 15.67
CA ARG A 29 -6.59 -11.20 17.00
C ARG A 29 -5.76 -9.98 17.35
N ILE A 30 -5.03 -9.42 16.39
CA ILE A 30 -4.27 -8.18 16.57
C ILE A 30 -5.17 -7.04 17.09
N LYS A 31 -6.39 -6.92 16.58
CA LYS A 31 -7.37 -5.90 17.02
C LYS A 31 -7.56 -5.89 18.54
N VAL A 32 -7.57 -7.06 19.17
CA VAL A 32 -7.77 -7.20 20.62
C VAL A 32 -6.71 -6.40 21.39
N TYR A 33 -5.46 -6.42 20.92
CA TYR A 33 -4.38 -5.66 21.55
C TYR A 33 -4.46 -4.15 21.29
N PHE A 34 -4.94 -3.74 20.11
CA PHE A 34 -5.25 -2.33 19.87
C PHE A 34 -6.36 -1.82 20.80
N MET A 35 -7.39 -2.63 21.04
CA MET A 35 -8.44 -2.30 22.00
C MET A 35 -7.91 -2.29 23.44
N LYS A 36 -7.10 -3.28 23.83
CA LYS A 36 -6.46 -3.34 25.16
C LYS A 36 -5.51 -2.18 25.42
N ALA A 37 -4.87 -1.64 24.39
CA ALA A 37 -4.09 -0.40 24.50
C ALA A 37 -4.95 0.84 24.83
N THR A 38 -6.27 0.79 24.58
CA THR A 38 -7.19 1.89 24.93
C THR A 38 -7.76 1.78 26.34
N THR A 39 -7.57 0.65 27.03
CA THR A 39 -8.04 0.45 28.40
C THR A 39 -6.93 0.74 29.42
N GLU A 40 -7.31 0.90 30.68
CA GLU A 40 -6.39 1.08 31.81
C GLU A 40 -5.92 -0.26 32.41
N ASP A 41 -6.41 -1.39 31.87
CA ASP A 41 -6.10 -2.72 32.38
C ASP A 41 -4.60 -2.99 32.38
N GLN A 42 -4.15 -3.78 33.36
CA GLN A 42 -2.74 -4.13 33.47
C GLN A 42 -2.29 -4.92 32.23
N LEU A 43 -1.17 -4.49 31.63
CA LEU A 43 -0.53 -5.19 30.52
C LEU A 43 0.48 -6.18 31.09
N SER A 44 0.25 -7.47 30.84
CA SER A 44 1.20 -8.49 31.26
C SER A 44 2.34 -8.62 30.24
N PRO A 45 3.51 -9.14 30.64
CA PRO A 45 4.59 -9.48 29.70
C PRO A 45 4.14 -10.48 28.61
N GLU A 46 3.22 -11.37 28.93
CA GLU A 46 2.66 -12.37 28.01
C GLU A 46 1.80 -11.71 26.93
N ASP A 47 1.05 -10.66 27.27
CA ASP A 47 0.29 -9.87 26.29
C ASP A 47 1.23 -9.28 25.25
N GLU A 48 2.32 -8.66 25.71
CA GLU A 48 3.30 -8.00 24.87
C GLU A 48 3.99 -9.01 23.94
N LYS A 49 4.40 -10.16 24.49
CA LYS A 49 4.97 -11.27 23.72
C LYS A 49 3.98 -11.75 22.65
N ALA A 50 2.73 -12.02 23.03
CA ALA A 50 1.71 -12.52 22.11
C ALA A 50 1.43 -11.51 20.97
N PHE A 51 1.40 -10.21 21.27
CA PHE A 51 1.26 -9.18 20.26
C PHE A 51 2.44 -9.17 19.27
N LEU A 52 3.68 -9.22 19.76
CA LEU A 52 4.88 -9.25 18.92
C LEU A 52 4.96 -10.53 18.06
N ASP A 53 4.55 -11.67 18.61
CA ASP A 53 4.48 -12.95 17.89
C ASP A 53 3.46 -12.84 16.74
N LEU A 54 2.27 -12.28 16.99
CA LEU A 54 1.26 -12.06 15.96
C LEU A 54 1.74 -11.09 14.86
N LYS A 55 2.46 -10.03 15.21
CA LYS A 55 3.05 -9.12 14.22
C LYS A 55 4.03 -9.84 13.30
N SER A 56 4.93 -10.64 13.89
CA SER A 56 5.94 -11.40 13.16
C SER A 56 5.29 -12.42 12.22
N GLU A 57 4.28 -13.13 12.73
CA GLU A 57 3.51 -14.10 11.95
C GLU A 57 2.71 -13.44 10.81
N THR A 58 2.14 -12.26 11.05
CA THR A 58 1.48 -11.45 10.01
C THR A 58 2.44 -11.12 8.87
N GLN A 59 3.65 -10.63 9.18
CA GLN A 59 4.67 -10.31 8.17
C GLN A 59 5.09 -11.55 7.38
N ARG A 60 5.24 -12.69 8.06
CA ARG A 60 5.56 -13.97 7.42
C ARG A 60 4.48 -14.37 6.41
N LEU A 61 3.21 -14.37 6.82
CA LEU A 61 2.09 -14.76 5.96
C LEU A 61 1.89 -13.80 4.79
N LEU A 62 2.03 -12.48 4.99
CA LEU A 62 1.95 -11.51 3.90
C LEU A 62 2.98 -11.80 2.80
N ARG A 63 4.22 -12.10 3.20
CA ARG A 63 5.28 -12.45 2.24
C ARG A 63 4.96 -13.75 1.49
N LEU A 64 4.47 -14.76 2.20
CA LEU A 64 4.11 -16.05 1.60
C LEU A 64 2.94 -15.92 0.63
N LEU A 65 1.90 -15.17 1.01
CA LEU A 65 0.75 -14.91 0.16
C LEU A 65 1.16 -14.20 -1.12
N LYS A 66 1.91 -13.10 -1.01
CA LYS A 66 2.39 -12.36 -2.18
C LYS A 66 3.18 -13.21 -3.17
N ALA A 67 3.95 -14.18 -2.68
CA ALA A 67 4.74 -15.07 -3.52
C ALA A 67 3.89 -16.14 -4.25
N LYS A 68 2.69 -16.45 -3.73
CA LYS A 68 1.82 -17.54 -4.23
C LYS A 68 0.54 -17.05 -4.90
N LEU A 69 0.20 -15.77 -4.76
CA LEU A 69 -1.03 -15.21 -5.29
C LEU A 69 -1.11 -15.42 -6.80
N ILE A 70 -2.28 -15.86 -7.24
CA ILE A 70 -2.57 -16.06 -8.65
C ILE A 70 -2.56 -14.71 -9.40
N PRO A 71 -2.15 -14.69 -10.68
CA PRO A 71 -2.19 -13.49 -11.50
C PRO A 71 -3.60 -12.86 -11.53
N GLY A 72 -3.66 -11.54 -11.38
CA GLY A 72 -4.93 -10.80 -11.33
C GLY A 72 -5.50 -10.61 -9.93
N LEU A 73 -4.97 -11.28 -8.91
CA LEU A 73 -5.21 -10.95 -7.50
C LEU A 73 -3.97 -10.31 -6.90
N GLU A 74 -4.14 -9.10 -6.36
CA GLU A 74 -3.08 -8.37 -5.68
C GLU A 74 -3.53 -8.01 -4.26
N LEU A 75 -2.59 -8.09 -3.32
CA LEU A 75 -2.77 -7.58 -1.97
C LEU A 75 -1.87 -6.35 -1.79
N ASP A 76 -2.47 -5.18 -1.76
CA ASP A 76 -1.80 -3.97 -1.27
C ASP A 76 -1.64 -4.09 0.25
N ASP A 77 -0.45 -4.50 0.68
CA ASP A 77 -0.11 -4.61 2.10
C ASP A 77 0.47 -3.31 2.67
N GLY A 78 0.53 -2.21 1.90
CA GLY A 78 1.20 -0.98 2.33
C GLY A 78 0.64 -0.47 3.66
N LYS A 79 -0.69 -0.52 3.82
CA LYS A 79 -1.38 -0.15 5.07
C LYS A 79 -1.07 -1.10 6.22
N VAL A 80 -1.01 -2.41 5.95
CA VAL A 80 -0.65 -3.40 6.96
C VAL A 80 0.79 -3.15 7.43
N GLN A 81 1.73 -3.00 6.51
CA GLN A 81 3.14 -2.76 6.81
C GLN A 81 3.34 -1.45 7.58
N ALA A 82 2.67 -0.37 7.17
CA ALA A 82 2.73 0.92 7.87
C ALA A 82 2.21 0.79 9.31
N LEU A 83 1.08 0.13 9.51
CA LEU A 83 0.49 -0.09 10.83
C LEU A 83 1.40 -0.94 11.73
N LEU A 84 1.96 -2.04 11.21
CA LEU A 84 2.85 -2.91 11.98
C LEU A 84 4.15 -2.20 12.39
N LYS A 85 4.64 -1.26 11.56
CA LYS A 85 5.81 -0.42 11.88
C LYS A 85 5.51 0.61 12.96
N GLN A 86 4.33 1.25 12.90
CA GLN A 86 3.90 2.24 13.90
C GLN A 86 3.57 1.60 15.26
N SER A 87 3.09 0.37 15.27
CA SER A 87 2.64 -0.31 16.48
C SER A 87 3.77 -1.13 17.13
N ILE A 88 4.78 -0.45 17.69
CA ILE A 88 6.00 -1.09 18.23
C ILE A 88 5.68 -2.14 19.31
N SER A 89 4.91 -1.75 20.32
CA SER A 89 4.50 -2.54 21.48
C SER A 89 3.09 -2.12 21.94
N ILE A 90 2.39 -2.93 22.73
CA ILE A 90 1.08 -2.55 23.30
C ILE A 90 1.26 -1.36 24.25
N ARG A 91 2.34 -1.37 25.03
CA ARG A 91 2.67 -0.25 25.92
C ARG A 91 2.87 1.06 25.14
N HIS A 92 3.62 1.01 24.04
CA HIS A 92 3.81 2.17 23.17
C HIS A 92 2.47 2.67 22.62
N LEU A 93 1.60 1.76 22.16
CA LEU A 93 0.28 2.11 21.67
C LEU A 93 -0.57 2.84 22.73
N ARG A 94 -0.46 2.45 24.00
CA ARG A 94 -1.19 3.07 25.11
C ARG A 94 -0.69 4.48 25.41
N GLU A 95 0.60 4.73 25.26
CA GLU A 95 1.24 6.03 25.48
C GLU A 95 0.90 7.05 24.39
N LEU A 96 0.43 6.61 23.21
CA LEU A 96 0.01 7.51 22.15
C LEU A 96 -1.21 8.36 22.56
N PRO A 97 -1.34 9.60 22.07
CA PRO A 97 -2.57 10.38 22.21
C PRO A 97 -3.82 9.61 21.75
N ARG A 98 -4.97 9.88 22.39
CA ARG A 98 -6.25 9.21 22.06
C ARG A 98 -6.60 9.29 20.58
N MET A 99 -6.34 10.43 19.94
CA MET A 99 -6.59 10.64 18.52
C MET A 99 -5.74 9.69 17.66
N ASP A 100 -4.46 9.53 17.97
CA ASP A 100 -3.55 8.66 17.23
C ASP A 100 -3.93 7.19 17.40
N ARG A 101 -4.33 6.77 18.60
CA ARG A 101 -4.88 5.42 18.82
C ARG A 101 -6.11 5.15 17.95
N GLN A 102 -7.00 6.13 17.81
CA GLN A 102 -8.17 6.00 16.94
C GLN A 102 -7.78 5.89 15.46
N LEU A 103 -6.79 6.67 15.00
CA LEU A 103 -6.28 6.60 13.63
C LEU A 103 -5.67 5.23 13.32
N LEU A 104 -4.99 4.61 14.29
CA LEU A 104 -4.47 3.26 14.16
C LEU A 104 -5.59 2.21 14.04
N ILE A 105 -6.67 2.33 14.82
CA ILE A 105 -7.85 1.45 14.69
C ILE A 105 -8.51 1.61 13.31
N ASN A 106 -8.61 2.84 12.81
CA ASN A 106 -9.14 3.10 11.48
C ASN A 106 -8.25 2.46 10.39
N SER A 107 -6.92 2.60 10.53
CA SER A 107 -5.94 1.99 9.62
C SER A 107 -6.00 0.46 9.65
N TRP A 108 -6.20 -0.13 10.85
CA TRP A 108 -6.44 -1.56 11.02
C TRP A 108 -7.68 -2.02 10.26
N HIS A 109 -8.77 -1.26 10.35
CA HIS A 109 -10.03 -1.60 9.69
C HIS A 109 -9.93 -1.53 8.16
N GLN A 110 -9.23 -0.53 7.63
CA GLN A 110 -8.99 -0.42 6.19
C GLN A 110 -8.20 -1.63 5.65
N ALA A 111 -7.17 -2.06 6.37
CA ALA A 111 -6.43 -3.27 6.03
C ALA A 111 -7.30 -4.54 6.17
N PHE A 112 -8.17 -4.61 7.18
CA PHE A 112 -9.12 -5.71 7.34
C PHE A 112 -10.02 -5.87 6.12
N ILE A 113 -10.58 -4.76 5.59
CA ILE A 113 -11.43 -4.80 4.39
C ILE A 113 -10.66 -5.40 3.20
N GLN A 114 -9.40 -5.00 3.00
CA GLN A 114 -8.57 -5.51 1.91
C GLN A 114 -8.27 -7.02 2.06
N ILE A 115 -7.91 -7.47 3.26
CA ILE A 115 -7.63 -8.89 3.53
C ILE A 115 -8.91 -9.72 3.37
N ALA A 116 -10.06 -9.24 3.87
CA ALA A 116 -11.34 -9.92 3.74
C ALA A 116 -11.80 -10.03 2.27
N ALA A 117 -11.63 -8.95 1.49
CA ALA A 117 -11.91 -8.96 0.06
C ALA A 117 -11.03 -9.98 -0.69
N LEU A 118 -9.75 -10.08 -0.33
CA LEU A 118 -8.85 -11.09 -0.89
C LEU A 118 -9.33 -12.53 -0.57
N VAL A 119 -9.71 -12.79 0.69
CA VAL A 119 -10.26 -14.09 1.07
C VAL A 119 -11.50 -14.43 0.24
N GLY A 120 -12.43 -13.50 0.10
CA GLY A 120 -13.62 -13.69 -0.73
C GLY A 120 -13.27 -13.98 -2.19
N ALA A 121 -12.35 -13.23 -2.78
CA ALA A 121 -11.90 -13.45 -4.16
C ALA A 121 -11.27 -14.84 -4.35
N LEU A 122 -10.46 -15.30 -3.39
CA LEU A 122 -9.85 -16.62 -3.41
C LEU A 122 -10.89 -17.75 -3.24
N GLN A 123 -11.96 -17.54 -2.46
CA GLN A 123 -13.08 -18.49 -2.35
C GLN A 123 -13.74 -18.72 -3.70
N PHE A 124 -14.09 -17.65 -4.42
CA PHE A 124 -14.66 -17.77 -5.77
C PHE A 124 -13.71 -18.50 -6.74
N VAL A 125 -12.41 -18.25 -6.65
CA VAL A 125 -11.41 -18.91 -7.50
C VAL A 125 -11.34 -20.41 -7.23
N VAL A 126 -11.41 -20.82 -5.96
CA VAL A 126 -11.45 -22.22 -5.54
C VAL A 126 -12.74 -22.89 -6.02
N GLU A 127 -13.87 -22.18 -5.99
CA GLU A 127 -15.16 -22.65 -6.53
C GLU A 127 -15.18 -22.80 -8.06
N GLY A 128 -14.14 -22.33 -8.77
CA GLY A 128 -13.96 -22.51 -10.21
C GLY A 128 -14.03 -21.23 -11.02
N TYR A 129 -14.23 -20.07 -10.38
CA TYR A 129 -14.10 -18.80 -11.07
C TYR A 129 -12.65 -18.59 -11.55
N ARG A 130 -12.51 -18.08 -12.78
CA ARG A 130 -11.23 -17.68 -13.35
C ARG A 130 -11.30 -16.19 -13.58
N PRO A 131 -10.56 -15.37 -12.79
CA PRO A 131 -10.51 -13.95 -13.02
C PRO A 131 -10.15 -13.69 -14.48
N PRO A 132 -10.84 -12.77 -15.18
CA PRO A 132 -10.40 -12.37 -16.51
C PRO A 132 -8.97 -11.89 -16.38
N VAL A 133 -8.07 -12.41 -17.22
CA VAL A 133 -6.70 -11.90 -17.30
C VAL A 133 -6.83 -10.48 -17.82
N VAL A 134 -6.88 -9.51 -16.91
CA VAL A 134 -6.82 -8.11 -17.27
C VAL A 134 -5.40 -7.93 -17.78
N ALA A 135 -5.23 -7.99 -19.10
CA ALA A 135 -4.00 -7.51 -19.73
C ALA A 135 -3.75 -6.15 -19.10
N LYS A 136 -2.63 -5.98 -18.37
CA LYS A 136 -2.26 -4.70 -17.77
C LYS A 136 -2.46 -3.66 -18.86
N ALA A 137 -3.52 -2.88 -18.75
CA ALA A 137 -3.78 -1.81 -19.69
C ALA A 137 -2.52 -0.97 -19.62
N GLY A 138 -1.77 -0.95 -20.72
CA GLY A 138 -0.55 -0.17 -20.83
C GLY A 138 -0.82 1.22 -20.27
N ALA A 139 0.12 1.72 -19.50
CA ALA A 139 0.07 3.02 -18.86
C ALA A 139 -0.68 4.07 -19.71
N GLY A 140 -1.77 4.60 -19.14
CA GLY A 140 -2.37 5.87 -19.54
C GLY A 140 -3.33 5.83 -20.74
N ALA A 141 -4.60 5.56 -20.47
CA ALA A 141 -5.66 6.30 -21.15
C ALA A 141 -6.10 7.41 -20.17
N ASN A 142 -5.51 8.59 -20.30
CA ASN A 142 -6.04 9.76 -19.60
C ASN A 142 -7.44 10.02 -20.16
N ILE A 143 -8.41 10.29 -19.30
CA ILE A 143 -9.80 10.65 -19.68
C ILE A 143 -9.81 11.86 -20.65
N ALA A 144 -8.73 12.64 -20.70
CA ALA A 144 -8.50 13.69 -21.68
C ALA A 144 -8.42 13.20 -23.15
N ASP A 145 -7.89 11.99 -23.39
CA ASP A 145 -7.75 11.45 -24.75
C ASP A 145 -9.08 10.90 -25.29
N LEU A 146 -9.98 10.45 -24.41
CA LEU A 146 -11.33 10.01 -24.79
C LEU A 146 -12.28 11.18 -25.07
N LYS A 147 -12.04 12.35 -24.46
CA LYS A 147 -12.86 13.55 -24.70
C LYS A 147 -12.46 14.32 -25.97
N GLY A 148 -11.25 14.11 -26.50
CA GLY A 148 -10.78 14.75 -27.72
C GLY A 148 -11.38 14.19 -29.02
N GLY A 149 -12.02 13.02 -28.99
CA GLY A 149 -12.60 12.37 -30.18
C GLY A 149 -14.00 12.85 -30.56
N ALA A 150 -14.72 13.54 -29.67
CA ALA A 150 -16.13 13.90 -29.87
C ALA A 150 -16.37 15.34 -30.33
N SER A 151 -15.32 16.16 -30.51
CA SER A 151 -15.48 17.54 -30.97
C SER A 151 -14.46 17.88 -32.06
N GLY A 152 -14.95 17.88 -33.31
CA GLY A 152 -14.59 18.81 -34.39
C GLY A 152 -13.12 19.13 -34.63
N SER A 153 -12.61 18.60 -35.74
CA SER A 153 -11.90 19.35 -36.79
C SER A 153 -11.16 20.62 -36.36
N GLY A 154 -9.84 20.52 -36.23
CA GLY A 154 -8.98 21.70 -36.06
C GLY A 154 -7.53 21.34 -35.81
N ALA A 155 -6.78 21.07 -36.88
CA ALA A 155 -5.34 20.88 -36.83
C ALA A 155 -4.66 22.11 -36.20
N LYS A 156 -4.23 22.02 -34.94
CA LYS A 156 -3.26 22.94 -34.34
C LYS A 156 -1.94 22.23 -34.11
N LYS A 157 -0.99 22.57 -34.98
CA LYS A 157 0.44 22.27 -34.97
C LYS A 157 1.00 22.42 -33.53
N LYS A 158 1.36 21.31 -32.88
CA LYS A 158 2.08 21.29 -31.60
C LYS A 158 3.44 21.96 -31.78
N GLN A 159 3.56 23.22 -31.39
CA GLN A 159 4.85 23.89 -31.25
C GLN A 159 5.54 23.29 -30.02
N LYS A 160 6.52 22.41 -30.24
CA LYS A 160 7.46 21.95 -29.20
C LYS A 160 8.10 23.19 -28.57
N LYS A 161 7.70 23.55 -27.36
CA LYS A 161 8.47 24.50 -26.53
C LYS A 161 9.75 23.78 -26.12
N ASP A 162 10.84 24.20 -26.73
CA ASP A 162 12.17 23.68 -26.49
C ASP A 162 12.60 24.07 -25.07
N MET A 163 12.53 23.14 -24.12
CA MET A 163 12.91 23.35 -22.71
C MET A 163 14.34 23.90 -22.58
N GLY A 164 15.22 23.66 -23.55
CA GLY A 164 16.58 24.19 -23.58
C GLY A 164 16.67 25.73 -23.64
N GLN A 165 15.65 26.41 -24.19
CA GLN A 165 15.66 27.87 -24.31
C GLN A 165 15.26 28.55 -22.99
N VAL A 166 14.37 27.94 -22.21
CA VAL A 166 13.97 28.44 -20.89
C VAL A 166 15.12 28.35 -19.88
N PHE A 167 15.87 27.24 -19.89
CA PHE A 167 17.06 27.11 -19.04
C PHE A 167 18.16 28.13 -19.39
N LYS A 168 18.36 28.42 -20.68
CA LYS A 168 19.32 29.47 -21.11
C LYS A 168 18.91 30.85 -20.61
N ILE A 169 17.62 31.20 -20.66
CA ILE A 169 17.14 32.50 -20.18
C ILE A 169 17.32 32.62 -18.66
N ILE A 170 16.97 31.58 -17.88
CA ILE A 170 17.14 31.59 -16.43
C ILE A 170 18.63 31.72 -16.05
N PHE A 171 19.52 31.01 -16.77
CA PHE A 171 20.96 31.07 -16.51
C PHE A 171 21.56 32.45 -16.82
N ILE A 172 21.14 33.08 -17.92
CA ILE A 172 21.60 34.43 -18.30
C ILE A 172 21.10 35.48 -17.30
N VAL A 173 19.84 35.40 -16.86
CA VAL A 173 19.29 36.32 -15.85
C VAL A 173 20.00 36.13 -14.51
N GLY A 174 20.31 34.89 -14.12
CA GLY A 174 21.09 34.60 -12.91
C GLY A 174 22.51 35.17 -12.94
N LEU A 175 23.21 35.06 -14.08
CA LEU A 175 24.55 35.62 -14.24
C LEU A 175 24.56 37.16 -14.24
N LEU A 176 23.56 37.80 -14.85
CA LEU A 176 23.39 39.26 -14.80
C LEU A 176 23.11 39.76 -13.37
N GLY A 177 22.26 39.05 -12.62
CA GLY A 177 22.00 39.37 -11.21
C GLY A 177 23.26 39.25 -10.34
N ALA A 178 24.05 38.20 -10.54
CA ALA A 178 25.32 38.01 -9.82
C ALA A 178 26.36 39.07 -10.18
N ALA A 179 26.46 39.45 -11.46
CA ALA A 179 27.36 40.52 -11.90
C ALA A 179 26.99 41.88 -11.30
N ILE A 180 25.70 42.22 -11.28
CA ILE A 180 25.20 43.47 -10.67
C ILE A 180 25.46 43.48 -9.15
N PHE A 181 25.26 42.35 -8.46
CA PHE A 181 25.54 42.26 -7.02
C PHE A 181 27.03 42.43 -6.69
N ILE A 182 27.91 41.80 -7.48
CA ILE A 182 29.37 41.92 -7.29
C ILE A 182 29.85 43.33 -7.61
N LEU A 183 29.30 43.97 -8.64
CA LEU A 183 29.65 45.34 -9.02
C LEU A 183 29.12 46.37 -8.00
N GLY A 184 27.90 46.19 -7.51
CA GLY A 184 27.28 47.03 -6.47
C GLY A 184 28.03 46.97 -5.14
N LYS A 185 28.50 45.78 -4.75
CA LYS A 185 29.31 45.58 -3.54
C LYS A 185 30.71 46.22 -3.64
N ARG A 186 31.26 46.35 -4.85
CA ARG A 186 32.54 47.06 -5.08
C ARG A 186 32.39 48.58 -5.16
N LEU A 187 31.22 49.10 -5.53
CA LEU A 187 30.96 50.54 -5.67
C LEU A 187 30.30 51.19 -4.44
N GLN A 188 30.15 50.48 -3.32
CA GLN A 188 29.43 50.93 -2.10
C GLN A 188 28.02 51.46 -2.37
N TRP A 189 27.30 50.85 -3.32
CA TRP A 189 25.89 51.19 -3.58
C TRP A 189 24.89 50.35 -2.74
N PHE A 190 25.39 49.34 -2.00
CA PHE A 190 24.66 48.55 -0.99
C PHE A 190 25.62 48.07 0.10
#